data_AF-A0A182SVW8-F1
#
_entry.id   AF-A0A182SVW8-F1
#
_cell.length_a   1.000
_cell.length_b   1.000
_cell.length_c   1.000
_cell.angle_alpha   90.00
_cell.angle_beta   90.00
_cell.angle_gamma   90.00
#
_symmetry.space_group_name_H-M   'P 1'
#
loop_
_entity.id
_entity.type
_entity.pdbx_description
1 polymer ?
#
loop_
_entity_poly.entity_id
_entity_poly.type
_entity_poly.pdbx_seq_one_letter_code
_entity_poly.pdbx_strand_id
1 'polypeptide(L)'
;MTDASFTSYSGTVDITVKYTGNGSSFSLNSVDLVISEASVRVMRTDGADVPLKSFIVSRQYEQLHFEFDEKLETDASYKVHLQFTGQIKTDFFKGIYRSSYRVGSEIKYLATTFLAATYARTVFPCYDEPGYKARFNVKIRHLSHHTALSNMPVTAR
;
A
#
# COMPACT_ATOMS: atom_id res chain seq x y z
N MET A 1 16.81 -11.63 -18.75
CA MET A 1 15.66 -11.49 -19.66
C MET A 1 14.46 -11.10 -18.81
N THR A 2 13.72 -10.06 -19.19
CA THR A 2 12.40 -9.75 -18.63
C THR A 2 11.43 -10.83 -19.11
N ASP A 3 11.30 -11.92 -18.36
CA ASP A 3 10.28 -12.94 -18.67
C ASP A 3 8.91 -12.52 -18.11
N ALA A 4 7.85 -13.20 -18.56
CA ALA A 4 6.49 -12.94 -18.14
C ALA A 4 6.10 -13.67 -16.83
N SER A 5 7.07 -14.16 -16.04
CA SER A 5 6.79 -15.00 -14.87
C SER A 5 6.38 -14.20 -13.63
N PHE A 6 6.62 -12.89 -13.59
CA PHE A 6 6.20 -12.06 -12.47
C PHE A 6 4.69 -11.81 -12.51
N THR A 7 4.00 -12.28 -11.46
CA THR A 7 2.54 -12.22 -11.32
C THR A 7 2.10 -11.60 -10.01
N SER A 8 3.01 -11.44 -9.04
CA SER A 8 2.70 -10.91 -7.72
C SER A 8 3.84 -10.03 -7.19
N TYR A 9 3.54 -9.30 -6.12
CA TYR A 9 4.50 -8.49 -5.38
C TYR A 9 4.10 -8.47 -3.91
N SER A 10 5.08 -8.23 -3.05
CA SER A 10 4.87 -7.99 -1.63
C SER A 10 5.30 -6.57 -1.26
N GLY A 11 4.70 -6.05 -0.20
CA GLY A 11 4.94 -4.70 0.27
C GLY A 11 4.81 -4.58 1.78
N THR A 12 5.35 -3.48 2.28
CA THR A 12 5.21 -3.05 3.67
C THR A 12 4.92 -1.56 3.64
N VAL A 13 3.95 -1.12 4.45
CA VAL A 13 3.62 0.29 4.61
C VAL A 13 3.78 0.69 6.06
N ASP A 14 4.33 1.89 6.24
CA ASP A 14 4.34 2.63 7.49
C ASP A 14 3.59 3.94 7.23
N ILE A 15 2.39 4.09 7.79
CA ILE A 15 1.49 5.21 7.52
C ILE A 15 1.32 6.00 8.81
N THR A 16 1.68 7.29 8.78
CA THR A 16 1.38 8.20 9.90
C THR A 16 0.04 8.88 9.65
N VAL A 17 -0.88 8.72 10.60
CA VAL A 17 -2.26 9.23 10.53
C VAL A 17 -2.47 10.18 11.71
N LYS A 18 -2.93 11.41 11.43
CA LYS A 18 -3.43 12.31 12.47
C LYS A 18 -4.91 11.97 12.71
N TYR A 19 -5.26 11.54 13.92
CA TYR A 19 -6.62 11.18 14.27
C TYR A 19 -7.43 12.43 14.60
N THR A 20 -8.53 12.66 13.89
CA THR A 20 -9.43 13.81 14.12
C THR A 20 -10.83 13.38 14.60
N GLY A 21 -11.01 12.09 14.86
CA GLY A 21 -12.27 11.53 15.35
C GLY A 21 -12.41 11.63 16.87
N ASN A 22 -13.47 11.03 17.40
CA ASN A 22 -13.79 10.99 18.82
C ASN A 22 -14.14 9.58 19.33
N GLY A 23 -13.72 8.54 18.60
CA GLY A 23 -14.02 7.14 18.87
C GLY A 23 -12.76 6.27 19.05
N SER A 24 -12.94 4.96 18.93
CA SER A 24 -11.90 3.94 19.12
C SER A 24 -11.63 3.16 17.84
N SER A 25 -11.80 3.79 16.68
CA SER A 25 -11.53 3.15 15.39
C SER A 25 -11.17 4.15 14.29
N PHE A 26 -10.49 3.64 13.27
CA PHE A 26 -10.33 4.30 11.97
C PHE A 26 -10.21 3.24 10.87
N SER A 27 -10.24 3.67 9.61
CA SER A 27 -10.05 2.78 8.46
C SER A 27 -9.06 3.33 7.44
N LEU A 28 -8.56 2.44 6.59
CA LEU A 28 -7.76 2.73 5.39
C LEU A 28 -8.41 2.05 4.18
N ASN A 29 -8.30 2.63 2.98
CA ASN A 29 -8.74 1.95 1.76
C ASN A 29 -7.78 0.82 1.40
N SER A 30 -8.32 -0.33 0.98
CA SER A 30 -7.56 -1.48 0.49
C SER A 30 -8.46 -2.41 -0.32
N VAL A 31 -7.99 -2.86 -1.48
CA VAL A 31 -8.72 -3.75 -2.40
C VAL A 31 -7.77 -4.78 -3.00
N ASP A 32 -8.19 -6.03 -3.12
CA ASP A 32 -7.40 -7.10 -3.75
C ASP A 32 -6.01 -7.34 -3.15
N LEU A 33 -5.79 -6.90 -1.90
CA LEU A 33 -4.55 -7.13 -1.16
C LEU A 33 -4.77 -8.18 -0.07
N VAL A 34 -3.82 -9.11 0.05
CA VAL A 34 -3.77 -10.07 1.15
C VAL A 34 -2.91 -9.45 2.25
N ILE A 35 -3.53 -9.07 3.37
CA ILE A 35 -2.83 -8.47 4.51
C ILE A 35 -2.29 -9.57 5.42
N SER A 36 -1.04 -9.45 5.85
CA SER A 36 -0.51 -10.32 6.91
C SER A 36 -0.95 -9.77 8.26
N GLU A 37 -2.04 -10.30 8.83
CA GLU A 37 -2.59 -9.83 10.10
C GLU A 37 -1.57 -9.85 11.24
N ALA A 38 -0.69 -10.85 11.26
CA ALA A 38 0.39 -10.95 12.26
C ALA A 38 1.37 -9.77 12.23
N SER A 39 1.47 -9.05 11.11
CA SER A 39 2.31 -7.86 10.95
C SER A 39 1.62 -6.54 11.36
N VAL A 40 0.30 -6.54 11.53
CA VAL A 40 -0.46 -5.30 11.78
C VAL A 40 -0.13 -4.76 13.17
N ARG A 41 0.44 -3.55 13.22
CA ARG A 41 0.75 -2.84 14.46
C ARG A 41 0.32 -1.39 14.34
N VAL A 42 -0.16 -0.82 15.45
CA VAL A 42 -0.47 0.60 15.55
C VAL A 42 0.20 1.13 16.80
N MET A 43 1.00 2.18 16.64
CA MET A 43 1.67 2.84 17.75
C MET A 43 1.35 4.34 17.69
N ARG A 44 1.20 4.99 18.83
CA ARG A 44 1.20 6.45 18.88
C ARG A 44 2.62 6.95 18.59
N THR A 45 2.73 8.12 17.98
CA THR A 45 4.02 8.69 17.52
C THR A 45 5.00 9.03 18.65
N ASP A 46 4.54 9.06 19.90
CA ASP A 46 5.39 9.17 21.10
C ASP A 46 5.96 7.82 21.58
N GLY A 47 5.67 6.73 20.86
CA GLY A 47 6.19 5.40 21.12
C GLY A 47 5.25 4.50 21.94
N ALA A 48 4.09 4.99 22.38
CA ALA A 48 3.12 4.15 23.07
C ALA A 48 2.49 3.13 22.10
N ASP A 49 2.54 1.85 22.45
CA ASP A 49 1.83 0.81 21.68
C ASP A 49 0.32 0.95 21.86
N VAL A 50 -0.44 0.74 20.79
CA VAL A 50 -1.90 0.89 20.77
C VAL A 50 -2.49 -0.44 20.31
N PRO A 51 -2.72 -1.39 21.24
CA PRO A 51 -3.14 -2.73 20.91
C PRO A 51 -4.50 -2.71 20.23
N LEU A 52 -4.62 -3.44 19.12
CA LEU A 52 -5.88 -3.59 18.41
C LEU A 52 -6.77 -4.55 19.18
N LYS A 53 -8.03 -4.15 19.36
CA LYS A 53 -9.11 -5.05 19.74
C LYS A 53 -9.46 -5.99 18.61
N SER A 54 -9.58 -5.43 17.40
CA SER A 54 -9.89 -6.19 16.20
C SER A 54 -9.32 -5.52 14.96
N PHE A 55 -9.08 -6.34 13.93
CA PHE A 55 -8.69 -5.90 12.60
C PHE A 55 -9.57 -6.60 11.58
N ILE A 56 -10.26 -5.84 10.74
CA ILE A 56 -11.26 -6.40 9.81
C ILE A 56 -10.97 -5.92 8.40
N VAL A 57 -10.82 -6.87 7.47
CA VAL A 57 -10.74 -6.60 6.04
C VAL A 57 -12.16 -6.58 5.46
N SER A 58 -12.71 -5.38 5.25
CA SER A 58 -14.03 -5.21 4.64
C SER A 58 -13.93 -5.12 3.12
N ARG A 59 -14.29 -6.22 2.45
CA ARG A 59 -14.35 -6.26 0.98
C ARG A 59 -15.47 -5.38 0.41
N GLN A 60 -16.59 -5.27 1.13
CA GLN A 60 -17.75 -4.48 0.68
C GLN A 60 -17.42 -2.98 0.63
N TYR A 61 -16.69 -2.48 1.62
CA TYR A 61 -16.32 -1.07 1.71
C TYR A 61 -14.93 -0.78 1.16
N GLU A 62 -14.22 -1.79 0.64
CA GLU A 62 -12.86 -1.63 0.16
C GLU A 62 -11.92 -1.04 1.21
N GLN A 63 -12.05 -1.53 2.46
CA GLN A 63 -11.42 -0.93 3.63
C GLN A 63 -10.80 -1.96 4.58
N LEU A 64 -9.74 -1.53 5.26
CA LEU A 64 -9.21 -2.15 6.46
C LEU A 64 -9.72 -1.35 7.65
N HIS A 65 -10.40 -2.01 8.58
CA HIS A 65 -10.89 -1.39 9.81
C HIS A 65 -10.01 -1.80 10.98
N PHE A 66 -9.62 -0.79 11.76
CA PHE A 66 -8.81 -0.93 12.97
C PHE A 66 -9.69 -0.54 14.14
N GLU A 67 -9.95 -1.47 15.05
CA GLU A 67 -10.71 -1.22 16.27
C GLU A 67 -9.80 -1.36 17.49
N PHE A 68 -10.01 -0.49 18.46
CA PHE A 68 -9.25 -0.40 19.70
C PHE A 68 -10.21 -0.51 20.89
N ASP A 69 -9.71 -1.04 22.01
CA ASP A 69 -10.49 -1.11 23.26
C ASP A 69 -10.68 0.29 23.84
N GLU A 70 -9.63 1.09 23.81
CA GLU A 70 -9.62 2.46 24.31
C GLU A 70 -9.93 3.48 23.22
N LYS A 71 -10.52 4.60 23.65
CA LYS A 71 -10.75 5.75 22.78
C LYS A 71 -9.42 6.32 22.32
N LEU A 72 -9.33 6.61 21.02
CA LEU A 72 -8.18 7.29 20.45
C LEU A 72 -8.21 8.77 20.84
N GLU A 73 -7.03 9.31 21.11
CA GLU A 73 -6.83 10.70 21.47
C GLU A 73 -7.01 11.57 20.22
N THR A 74 -7.98 12.48 20.27
CA THR A 74 -8.20 13.46 19.20
C THR A 74 -6.96 14.33 19.04
N ASP A 75 -6.62 14.64 17.79
CA ASP A 75 -5.41 15.35 17.36
C ASP A 75 -4.07 14.64 17.55
N ALA A 76 -4.05 13.46 18.20
CA ALA A 76 -2.86 12.63 18.27
C ALA A 76 -2.51 12.00 16.91
N SER A 77 -1.23 11.66 16.73
CA SER A 77 -0.75 10.96 15.54
C SER A 77 -0.37 9.52 15.84
N TYR A 78 -0.82 8.62 14.97
CA TYR A 78 -0.62 7.17 15.06
C TYR A 78 0.13 6.68 13.84
N LYS A 79 1.03 5.72 14.03
CA LYS A 79 1.77 5.04 13.00
C LYS A 79 1.22 3.63 12.83
N VAL A 80 0.65 3.36 11.66
CA VAL A 80 0.19 2.04 11.24
C VAL A 80 1.30 1.35 10.47
N HIS A 81 1.65 0.14 10.89
CA HIS A 81 2.55 -0.76 10.19
C HIS A 81 1.80 -2.01 9.75
N LEU A 82 1.96 -2.41 8.49
CA LEU A 82 1.48 -3.70 8.01
C LEU A 82 2.23 -4.16 6.77
N GLN A 83 2.21 -5.47 6.54
CA GLN A 83 2.72 -6.15 5.36
C GLN A 83 1.57 -6.72 4.54
N PHE A 84 1.73 -6.73 3.22
CA PHE A 84 0.72 -7.21 2.29
C PHE A 84 1.33 -7.85 1.05
N THR A 85 0.52 -8.63 0.35
CA THR A 85 0.82 -9.18 -0.97
C THR A 85 -0.28 -8.78 -1.95
N GLY A 86 0.10 -8.40 -3.16
CA GLY A 86 -0.83 -8.09 -4.25
C GLY A 86 -0.48 -8.85 -5.53
N GLN A 87 -1.43 -8.87 -6.46
CA GLN A 87 -1.25 -9.45 -7.79
C GLN A 87 -0.97 -8.34 -8.82
N ILE A 88 -0.07 -8.62 -9.76
CA ILE A 88 0.21 -7.75 -10.90
C ILE A 88 -0.79 -8.12 -11.99
N LYS A 89 -1.70 -7.19 -12.30
CA LYS A 89 -2.77 -7.42 -13.27
C LYS A 89 -2.20 -7.58 -14.68
N THR A 90 -2.78 -8.46 -15.50
CA THR A 90 -2.28 -8.74 -16.86
C THR A 90 -3.27 -8.34 -17.96
N ASP A 91 -4.53 -8.18 -17.60
CA ASP A 91 -5.70 -7.91 -18.43
C ASP A 91 -6.41 -6.60 -18.03
N PHE A 92 -5.89 -5.91 -17.01
CA PHE A 92 -6.46 -4.69 -16.45
C PHE A 92 -5.39 -3.62 -16.25
N PHE A 93 -5.53 -2.49 -16.94
CA PHE A 93 -4.53 -1.42 -17.00
C PHE A 93 -4.65 -0.37 -15.87
N LYS A 94 -5.05 -0.81 -14.68
CA LYS A 94 -5.21 0.07 -13.50
C LYS A 94 -4.65 -0.61 -12.25
N GLY A 95 -4.27 0.19 -11.26
CA GLY A 95 -3.44 -0.27 -10.15
C GLY A 95 -2.02 -0.54 -10.62
N ILE A 96 -1.43 -1.66 -10.19
CA ILE A 96 -0.16 -2.16 -10.70
C ILE A 96 -0.42 -3.28 -11.71
N TYR A 97 0.13 -3.12 -12.90
CA TYR A 97 -0.13 -4.04 -14.01
C TYR A 97 1.11 -4.27 -14.85
N ARG A 98 1.09 -5.38 -15.60
CA ARG A 98 2.14 -5.75 -16.53
C ARG A 98 1.87 -5.15 -17.90
N SER A 99 2.86 -4.45 -18.43
CA SER A 99 2.87 -3.97 -19.82
C SER A 99 4.01 -4.63 -20.59
N SER A 100 3.99 -4.50 -21.92
CA SER A 100 5.04 -5.04 -22.79
C SER A 100 5.35 -4.11 -23.95
N TYR A 101 6.57 -4.25 -24.48
CA TYR A 101 7.02 -3.54 -25.68
C TYR A 101 7.98 -4.45 -26.46
N ARG A 102 8.18 -4.15 -27.75
CA ARG A 102 9.06 -4.93 -28.62
C ARG A 102 10.42 -4.27 -28.78
N VAL A 103 11.47 -5.10 -28.79
CA VAL A 103 12.84 -4.72 -29.17
C VAL A 103 13.31 -5.73 -30.21
N GLY A 104 13.26 -5.35 -31.49
CA GLY A 104 13.46 -6.30 -32.59
C GLY A 104 12.38 -7.39 -32.60
N SER A 105 12.80 -8.66 -32.56
CA SER A 105 11.90 -9.82 -32.44
C SER A 105 11.53 -10.18 -31.00
N GLU A 106 12.18 -9.58 -30.00
CA GLU A 106 11.95 -9.89 -28.59
C GLU A 106 10.83 -9.02 -28.00
N ILE A 107 9.98 -9.64 -27.18
CA ILE A 107 9.02 -8.95 -26.33
C ILE A 107 9.65 -8.77 -24.95
N LYS A 108 9.67 -7.53 -24.46
CA LYS A 108 10.10 -7.18 -23.10
C LYS A 108 8.90 -6.78 -22.27
N TYR A 109 8.93 -7.13 -20.99
CA TYR A 109 7.86 -6.88 -20.03
C TYR A 109 8.31 -5.88 -18.97
N LEU A 110 7.36 -5.13 -18.43
CA LEU A 110 7.56 -4.23 -17.29
C LEU A 110 6.34 -4.24 -16.37
N ALA A 111 6.53 -3.90 -15.10
CA ALA A 111 5.45 -3.52 -14.21
C ALA A 111 5.34 -1.98 -14.18
N THR A 112 4.13 -1.46 -14.27
CA THR A 112 3.86 -0.02 -14.17
C THR A 112 2.57 0.22 -13.41
N THR A 113 2.34 1.46 -13.00
CA THR A 113 1.19 1.85 -12.18
C THR A 113 0.31 2.88 -12.87
N PHE A 114 -1.01 2.70 -12.76
CA PHE A 114 -2.01 3.72 -13.06
C PHE A 114 -3.01 3.78 -11.89
N LEU A 115 -2.86 4.80 -11.03
CA LEU A 115 -3.55 4.83 -9.74
C LEU A 115 -4.85 5.64 -9.75
N ALA A 116 -5.09 6.47 -10.77
CA ALA A 116 -6.27 7.33 -10.83
C ALA A 116 -7.54 6.56 -11.24
N ALA A 117 -8.72 6.85 -10.69
CA ALA A 117 -8.97 7.80 -9.60
C ALA A 117 -8.83 7.17 -8.21
N THR A 118 -9.10 5.87 -8.07
CA THR A 118 -9.20 5.14 -6.79
C THR A 118 -8.53 3.76 -6.87
N TYR A 119 -7.42 3.67 -7.61
CA TYR A 119 -6.66 2.42 -7.76
C TYR A 119 -5.35 2.42 -6.96
N ALA A 120 -5.06 3.46 -6.17
CA ALA A 120 -3.95 3.39 -5.22
C ALA A 120 -4.23 2.30 -4.16
N ARG A 121 -5.49 2.19 -3.71
CA ARG A 121 -5.94 1.15 -2.76
C ARG A 121 -5.76 -0.29 -3.24
N THR A 122 -5.58 -0.52 -4.55
CA THR A 122 -5.29 -1.85 -5.10
C THR A 122 -3.79 -2.17 -5.12
N VAL A 123 -2.94 -1.18 -4.83
CA VAL A 123 -1.47 -1.31 -4.86
C VAL A 123 -0.87 -1.33 -3.46
N PHE A 124 -1.42 -0.51 -2.55
CA PHE A 124 -1.06 -0.53 -1.13
C PHE A 124 -2.20 0.09 -0.31
N PRO A 125 -2.38 -0.32 0.96
CA PRO A 125 -3.40 0.28 1.80
C PRO A 125 -3.10 1.76 2.06
N CYS A 126 -4.08 2.64 1.90
CA CYS A 126 -3.90 4.10 2.05
C CYS A 126 -5.23 4.85 2.19
N TYR A 127 -5.17 6.15 2.50
CA TYR A 127 -6.33 7.04 2.28
C TYR A 127 -6.38 7.44 0.80
N ASP A 128 -7.20 6.73 0.03
CA ASP A 128 -7.29 6.85 -1.42
C ASP A 128 -8.41 7.81 -1.82
N GLU A 129 -8.32 9.03 -1.31
CA GLU A 129 -9.12 10.17 -1.74
C GLU A 129 -8.23 11.41 -1.96
N PRO A 130 -8.48 12.23 -3.00
CA PRO A 130 -7.59 13.34 -3.37
C PRO A 130 -7.37 14.40 -2.27
N GLY A 131 -8.28 14.49 -1.29
CA GLY A 131 -8.17 15.42 -0.17
C GLY A 131 -7.06 15.06 0.83
N TYR A 132 -6.67 13.79 0.91
CA TYR A 132 -5.67 13.30 1.85
C TYR A 132 -4.26 13.33 1.25
N LYS A 133 -3.67 14.52 1.21
CA LYS A 133 -2.27 14.67 0.75
C LYS A 133 -1.29 14.17 1.80
N ALA A 134 -0.29 13.42 1.37
CA ALA A 134 0.78 12.91 2.22
C ALA A 134 2.14 12.93 1.49
N ARG A 135 3.22 12.80 2.26
CA ARG A 135 4.57 12.57 1.71
C ARG A 135 4.78 11.07 1.54
N PHE A 136 5.36 10.66 0.42
CA PHE A 136 5.64 9.25 0.12
C PHE A 136 7.15 9.01 0.03
N ASN A 137 7.64 8.10 0.87
CA ASN A 137 9.00 7.56 0.79
C ASN A 137 8.91 6.16 0.20
N VAL A 138 9.32 6.01 -1.06
CA VAL A 138 9.14 4.76 -1.81
C VAL A 138 10.46 4.00 -1.91
N LYS A 139 10.44 2.71 -1.59
CA LYS A 139 11.56 1.78 -1.82
C LYS A 139 11.07 0.63 -2.70
N ILE A 140 11.75 0.37 -3.81
CA ILE A 140 11.39 -0.69 -4.75
C ILE A 140 12.55 -1.67 -4.82
N ARG A 141 12.30 -2.92 -4.41
CA ARG A 141 13.24 -4.01 -4.61
C ARG A 141 12.93 -4.69 -5.93
N HIS A 142 13.93 -4.83 -6.78
CA HIS A 142 13.81 -5.46 -8.10
C HIS A 142 15.05 -6.29 -8.43
N LEU A 143 14.97 -7.13 -9.47
CA LEU A 143 16.15 -7.87 -9.96
C LEU A 143 17.18 -6.90 -10.53
N SER A 144 18.47 -7.24 -10.40
CA SER A 144 19.60 -6.37 -10.76
C SER A 144 19.61 -5.87 -12.21
N HIS A 145 18.98 -6.58 -13.13
CA HIS A 145 18.89 -6.22 -14.54
C HIS A 145 17.68 -5.33 -14.89
N HIS A 146 16.84 -4.98 -13.90
CA HIS A 146 15.77 -4.00 -14.05
C HIS A 146 16.20 -2.64 -13.52
N THR A 147 15.43 -1.61 -13.85
CA THR A 147 15.53 -0.28 -13.24
C THR A 147 14.17 0.08 -12.66
N ALA A 148 14.14 0.54 -11.42
CA ALA A 148 12.93 1.11 -10.82
C ALA A 148 12.91 2.63 -10.98
N LEU A 149 11.74 3.16 -11.32
CA LEU A 149 11.46 4.58 -11.44
C LEU A 149 10.26 4.94 -10.56
N SER A 150 10.26 6.16 -10.02
CA SER A 150 9.17 6.71 -9.21
C SER A 150 9.14 8.23 -9.38
N ASN A 151 8.29 8.92 -8.61
CA ASN A 151 8.12 10.38 -8.69
C ASN A 151 9.39 11.16 -8.33
N MET A 152 10.22 10.63 -7.42
CA MET A 152 11.42 11.29 -6.90
C MET A 152 12.70 10.61 -7.39
N PRO A 153 13.84 11.34 -7.47
CA PRO A 153 15.14 10.74 -7.79
C PRO A 153 15.54 9.63 -6.82
N VAL A 154 16.34 8.68 -7.30
CA VAL A 154 16.90 7.60 -6.48
C VAL A 154 17.90 8.17 -5.48
N THR A 155 17.74 7.85 -4.20
CA THR A 155 18.60 8.34 -3.11
C THR A 155 19.60 7.29 -2.61
N ALA A 156 19.32 6.00 -2.83
CA ALA A 156 20.20 4.88 -2.50
C ALA A 156 19.86 3.67 -3.40
N ARG A 157 20.86 2.81 -3.67
CA ARG A 157 20.71 1.54 -4.39
C ARG A 157 21.07 0.38 -3.48
#